data_AF-A0A6A7BQM7-F1
#
_entry.id   AF-A0A6A7BQM7-F1
#
_cell.length_a   1.000
_cell.length_b   1.000
_cell.length_c   1.000
_cell.angle_alpha   90.00
_cell.angle_beta   90.00
_cell.angle_gamma   90.00
#
_symmetry.space_group_name_H-M   'P 1'
#
loop_
_entity.id
_entity.type
_entity.pdbx_description
1 polymer ?
#
loop_
_entity_poly.entity_id
_entity_poly.type
_entity_poly.pdbx_seq_one_letter_code
_entity_poly.pdbx_strand_id
1 'polypeptide(L)'
;MRTTFGLAALTGLAIARRPLESHNLAARAVTVVDSETGFTFSETKAAATLSTNIVYRIAQPANVPAGQAYDIVLQVIAPNALGWVGLAWGGSMIKNPLTVAYPNGQKPTVSSRWATGHSTPQQYTGATYTPLTTGNKSNGTHWQFTVKCTGCTSFTGSSGAVRIDPASSKRLGFACSPNKVATPSSPTSSIPVHDVYNYITHDFSAGANANFAALLNRNGISGGEVGNATEGV
;
A
#
# COMPACT_ATOMS: atom_id res chain seq x y z
N MET A 1 -85.10 20.38 10.76
CA MET A 1 -83.64 20.32 10.98
C MET A 1 -83.06 19.33 9.97
N ARG A 2 -82.20 19.79 9.06
CA ARG A 2 -81.67 18.99 7.93
C ARG A 2 -80.40 18.26 8.38
N THR A 3 -80.33 16.96 8.14
CA THR A 3 -79.17 16.09 8.37
C THR A 3 -78.30 16.04 7.12
N THR A 4 -77.04 16.44 7.25
CA THR A 4 -76.01 16.33 6.20
C THR A 4 -75.11 15.13 6.46
N PHE A 5 -75.01 14.23 5.48
CA PHE A 5 -74.04 13.14 5.42
C PHE A 5 -72.68 13.66 4.94
N GLY A 6 -71.62 13.41 5.70
CA GLY A 6 -70.24 13.72 5.33
C GLY A 6 -69.48 12.46 4.89
N LEU A 7 -68.95 12.49 3.67
CA LEU A 7 -68.07 11.47 3.08
C LEU A 7 -66.74 11.39 3.85
N ALA A 8 -66.36 10.19 4.32
CA ALA A 8 -65.03 9.91 4.86
C ALA A 8 -64.07 9.53 3.72
N ALA A 9 -63.02 10.32 3.52
CA ALA A 9 -61.93 10.01 2.59
C ALA A 9 -60.84 9.21 3.32
N LEU A 10 -60.63 7.94 2.96
CA LEU A 10 -59.49 7.15 3.38
C LEU A 10 -58.27 7.50 2.53
N THR A 11 -57.36 8.31 3.08
CA THR A 11 -56.02 8.51 2.52
C THR A 11 -55.13 7.33 2.91
N GLY A 12 -54.77 6.49 1.94
CA GLY A 12 -53.78 5.43 2.11
C GLY A 12 -52.37 6.01 2.29
N LEU A 13 -51.71 5.68 3.39
CA LEU A 13 -50.28 5.94 3.59
C LEU A 13 -49.47 4.96 2.74
N ALA A 14 -49.01 5.41 1.57
CA ALA A 14 -47.98 4.71 0.82
C ALA A 14 -46.66 4.78 1.61
N ILE A 15 -46.22 3.66 2.18
CA ILE A 15 -44.89 3.54 2.78
C ILE A 15 -43.88 3.59 1.63
N ALA A 16 -43.31 4.76 1.40
CA ALA A 16 -42.18 4.93 0.49
C ALA A 16 -41.00 4.11 1.02
N ARG A 17 -40.75 2.94 0.42
CA ARG A 17 -39.49 2.22 0.61
C ARG A 17 -38.38 3.13 0.07
N ARG A 18 -37.56 3.67 0.97
CA ARG A 18 -36.32 4.37 0.57
C ARG A 18 -35.49 3.38 -0.27
N PRO A 19 -34.99 3.77 -1.45
CA PRO A 19 -34.01 2.95 -2.14
C PRO A 19 -32.81 2.75 -1.20
N LEU A 20 -32.36 1.50 -1.07
CA LEU A 20 -31.07 1.21 -0.44
C LEU A 20 -30.01 1.94 -1.25
N GLU A 21 -29.45 3.01 -0.69
CA GLU A 21 -28.24 3.62 -1.23
C GLU A 21 -27.17 2.52 -1.28
N SER A 22 -26.70 2.22 -2.49
CA SER A 22 -25.48 1.43 -2.65
C SER A 22 -24.36 2.23 -2.00
N HIS A 23 -23.95 1.80 -0.79
CA HIS A 23 -22.69 2.25 -0.22
C HIS A 23 -21.57 1.68 -1.09
N ASN A 24 -21.24 2.40 -2.16
CA ASN A 24 -19.98 2.19 -2.85
C ASN A 24 -18.88 2.43 -1.81
N LEU A 25 -18.29 1.35 -1.30
CA LEU A 25 -17.05 1.37 -0.54
C LEU A 25 -15.92 1.74 -1.51
N ALA A 26 -15.91 2.99 -1.99
CA ALA A 26 -14.83 3.54 -2.79
C ALA A 26 -13.53 3.46 -1.98
N ALA A 27 -12.42 3.19 -2.67
CA ALA A 27 -11.11 3.06 -2.04
C ALA A 27 -10.81 4.27 -1.14
N ARG A 28 -10.56 4.04 0.15
CA ARG A 28 -10.19 5.09 1.12
C ARG A 28 -8.69 5.38 1.05
N ALA A 29 -8.19 5.64 -0.14
CA ALA A 29 -6.90 6.26 -0.28
C ALA A 29 -7.04 7.75 0.02
N VAL A 30 -6.27 8.26 0.99
CA VAL A 30 -6.27 9.70 1.32
C VAL A 30 -4.91 10.26 0.91
N THR A 31 -4.91 11.39 0.21
CA THR A 31 -3.67 12.11 -0.09
C THR A 31 -3.07 12.70 1.19
N VAL A 32 -1.80 12.43 1.44
CA VAL A 32 -1.05 12.93 2.60
C VAL A 32 0.26 13.56 2.11
N VAL A 33 0.48 14.82 2.45
CA VAL A 33 1.77 15.49 2.23
C VAL A 33 2.63 15.25 3.46
N ASP A 34 3.73 14.51 3.29
CA ASP A 34 4.69 14.27 4.36
C ASP A 34 5.70 15.42 4.43
N SER A 35 5.66 16.22 5.50
CA SER A 35 6.52 17.40 5.62
C SER A 35 8.00 17.08 5.76
N GLU A 36 8.34 15.86 6.23
CA GLU A 36 9.72 15.42 6.41
C GLU A 36 10.39 15.19 5.05
N THR A 37 9.78 14.33 4.24
CA THR A 37 10.32 13.92 2.94
C THR A 37 9.92 14.86 1.79
N GLY A 38 8.81 15.58 1.94
CA GLY A 38 8.22 16.44 0.92
C GLY A 38 7.38 15.72 -0.12
N PHE A 39 7.22 14.39 -0.02
CA PHE A 39 6.36 13.62 -0.93
C PHE A 39 4.89 13.78 -0.59
N THR A 40 4.08 13.82 -1.64
CA THR A 40 2.64 13.54 -1.59
C THR A 40 2.44 12.04 -1.73
N PHE A 41 1.85 11.42 -0.71
CA PHE A 41 1.55 9.99 -0.66
C PHE A 41 0.05 9.74 -0.83
N SER A 42 -0.29 8.66 -1.51
CA SER A 42 -1.57 7.98 -1.30
C SER A 42 -1.47 7.13 -0.04
N GLU A 43 -2.33 7.35 0.95
CA GLU A 43 -2.36 6.59 2.21
C GLU A 43 -3.50 5.58 2.23
N THR A 44 -3.22 4.34 2.61
CA THR A 44 -4.23 3.33 2.94
C THR A 44 -3.91 2.67 4.26
N LYS A 45 -4.95 2.38 5.06
CA LYS A 45 -4.83 1.71 6.36
C LYS A 45 -5.24 0.24 6.23
N ALA A 46 -4.42 -0.64 6.78
CA ALA A 46 -4.63 -2.07 6.84
C ALA A 46 -4.79 -2.49 8.30
N ALA A 47 -5.92 -3.12 8.66
CA ALA A 47 -6.17 -3.54 10.04
C ALA A 47 -5.21 -4.66 10.46
N ALA A 48 -4.34 -4.38 11.42
CA ALA A 48 -3.45 -5.38 12.04
C ALA A 48 -4.11 -6.07 13.24
N THR A 49 -5.04 -5.39 13.89
CA THR A 49 -5.94 -5.94 14.91
C THR A 49 -7.30 -5.26 14.75
N LEU A 50 -8.24 -5.52 15.68
CA LEU A 50 -9.53 -4.83 15.72
C LEU A 50 -9.41 -3.33 16.03
N SER A 51 -8.29 -2.86 16.60
CA SER A 51 -8.11 -1.48 17.06
C SER A 51 -6.85 -0.79 16.54
N THR A 52 -5.99 -1.50 15.80
CA THR A 52 -4.71 -0.96 15.29
C THR A 52 -4.54 -1.24 13.81
N ASN A 53 -3.86 -0.31 13.11
CA ASN A 53 -3.63 -0.40 11.67
C ASN A 53 -2.14 -0.30 11.35
N ILE A 54 -1.72 -0.98 10.28
CA ILE A 54 -0.53 -0.63 9.50
C ILE A 54 -0.95 0.42 8.49
N VAL A 55 -0.15 1.47 8.35
CA VAL A 55 -0.36 2.51 7.34
C VAL A 55 0.60 2.26 6.18
N TYR A 56 0.06 2.10 4.98
CA TYR A 56 0.84 2.02 3.74
C TYR A 56 0.66 3.31 2.96
N ARG A 57 1.76 3.96 2.64
CA ARG A 57 1.83 5.21 1.88
C ARG A 57 2.67 5.00 0.63
N ILE A 58 2.10 5.29 -0.54
CA ILE A 58 2.80 5.14 -1.82
C ILE A 58 2.81 6.48 -2.55
N ALA A 59 4.00 6.94 -2.90
CA ALA A 59 4.24 8.09 -3.76
C ALA A 59 4.84 7.59 -5.07
N GLN A 60 4.47 8.22 -6.19
CA GLN A 60 4.93 7.86 -7.53
C GLN A 60 5.16 9.12 -8.40
N PRO A 61 5.84 9.00 -9.54
CA PRO A 61 5.91 10.08 -10.52
C PRO A 61 4.52 10.41 -11.08
N ALA A 62 4.22 11.69 -11.31
CA ALA A 62 2.95 12.09 -11.91
C ALA A 62 2.85 11.77 -13.41
N ASN A 63 3.99 11.66 -14.10
CA ASN A 63 4.08 11.58 -15.55
C ASN A 63 4.62 10.22 -16.01
N VAL A 64 4.02 9.13 -15.53
CA VAL A 64 4.37 7.77 -15.96
C VAL A 64 3.62 7.46 -17.27
N PRO A 65 4.32 7.18 -18.38
CA PRO A 65 3.65 6.77 -19.61
C PRO A 65 2.89 5.46 -19.42
N ALA A 66 1.74 5.33 -20.09
CA ALA A 66 0.96 4.09 -20.05
C ALA A 66 1.82 2.90 -20.49
N GLY A 67 1.77 1.80 -19.72
CA GLY A 67 2.56 0.62 -20.04
C GLY A 67 4.03 0.66 -19.59
N GLN A 68 4.53 1.74 -18.98
CA GLN A 68 5.95 1.90 -18.62
C GLN A 68 6.32 1.68 -17.16
N ALA A 69 7.52 1.09 -16.96
CA ALA A 69 8.15 0.85 -15.66
C ALA A 69 8.29 2.14 -14.87
N TYR A 70 7.98 2.10 -13.58
CA TYR A 70 8.20 3.24 -12.71
C TYR A 70 8.54 2.82 -11.30
N ASP A 71 9.43 3.61 -10.70
CA ASP A 71 9.77 3.52 -9.29
C ASP A 71 8.69 4.16 -8.44
N ILE A 72 8.56 3.68 -7.21
CA ILE A 72 7.71 4.30 -6.19
C ILE A 72 8.54 4.63 -4.96
N VAL A 73 8.03 5.50 -4.10
CA VAL A 73 8.47 5.60 -2.71
C VAL A 73 7.39 4.98 -1.84
N LEU A 74 7.77 3.95 -1.08
CA LEU A 74 6.94 3.28 -0.10
C LEU A 74 7.32 3.79 1.29
N GLN A 75 6.34 4.34 2.00
CA GLN A 75 6.43 4.62 3.42
C GLN A 75 5.46 3.70 4.16
N VAL A 76 5.93 3.03 5.22
CA VAL A 76 5.08 2.16 6.05
C VAL A 76 5.24 2.56 7.50
N ILE A 77 4.12 2.70 8.20
CA ILE A 77 4.07 2.97 9.64
C ILE A 77 3.36 1.78 10.30
N ALA A 78 4.06 1.10 11.18
CA ALA A 78 3.58 -0.11 11.83
C ALA A 78 3.66 0.03 13.36
N PRO A 79 2.67 -0.48 14.11
CA PRO A 79 2.75 -0.53 15.56
C PRO A 79 3.95 -1.37 16.03
N ASN A 80 4.57 -0.98 17.13
CA ASN A 80 5.70 -1.72 17.72
C ASN A 80 5.36 -3.12 18.22
N ALA A 81 4.07 -3.40 18.43
CA ALA A 81 3.60 -4.74 18.75
C ALA A 81 3.81 -5.74 17.61
N LEU A 82 4.03 -5.28 16.37
CA LEU A 82 4.28 -6.13 15.22
C LEU A 82 5.77 -6.45 15.09
N GLY A 83 6.09 -7.73 15.06
CA GLY A 83 7.43 -8.26 14.83
C GLY A 83 7.85 -8.19 13.36
N TRP A 84 6.90 -8.23 12.43
CA TRP A 84 7.10 -7.96 11.00
C TRP A 84 5.79 -7.59 10.29
N VAL A 85 5.92 -6.90 9.16
CA VAL A 85 4.82 -6.60 8.22
C VAL A 85 5.21 -6.93 6.79
N GLY A 86 4.23 -7.23 5.95
CA GLY A 86 4.41 -7.56 4.56
C GLY A 86 3.36 -6.93 3.65
N LEU A 87 3.73 -6.69 2.39
CA LEU A 87 2.88 -6.16 1.35
C LEU A 87 3.09 -6.97 0.07
N ALA A 88 2.02 -7.55 -0.47
CA ALA A 88 2.02 -8.31 -1.72
C ALA A 88 1.54 -7.43 -2.87
N TRP A 89 2.47 -7.04 -3.74
CA TRP A 89 2.23 -6.08 -4.83
C TRP A 89 1.24 -6.56 -5.88
N GLY A 90 1.16 -7.88 -6.09
CA GLY A 90 0.17 -8.48 -7.00
C GLY A 90 -1.15 -8.87 -6.34
N GLY A 91 -1.29 -8.68 -5.03
CA GLY A 91 -2.53 -8.99 -4.31
C GLY A 91 -2.56 -10.36 -3.64
N SER A 92 -1.60 -11.26 -3.88
CA SER A 92 -1.53 -12.56 -3.21
C SER A 92 -0.08 -12.97 -2.90
N MET A 93 0.10 -13.90 -1.95
CA MET A 93 1.42 -14.34 -1.49
C MET A 93 2.25 -15.02 -2.60
N ILE A 94 1.63 -15.95 -3.33
CA ILE A 94 2.33 -16.81 -4.27
C ILE A 94 2.52 -16.09 -5.61
N LYS A 95 3.74 -16.18 -6.13
CA LYS A 95 4.14 -15.66 -7.44
C LYS A 95 3.85 -14.17 -7.63
N ASN A 96 4.11 -13.38 -6.60
CA ASN A 96 4.11 -11.92 -6.67
C ASN A 96 5.29 -11.36 -5.85
N PRO A 97 5.78 -10.15 -6.17
CA PRO A 97 6.75 -9.48 -5.32
C PRO A 97 6.13 -9.19 -3.95
N LEU A 98 6.89 -9.51 -2.91
CA LEU A 98 6.52 -9.28 -1.52
C LEU A 98 7.52 -8.29 -0.92
N THR A 99 7.03 -7.16 -0.41
CA THR A 99 7.77 -6.37 0.57
C THR A 99 7.67 -7.09 1.90
N VAL A 100 8.78 -7.35 2.58
CA VAL A 100 8.77 -7.82 3.97
C VAL A 100 9.69 -6.93 4.78
N ALA A 101 9.16 -6.38 5.88
CA ALA A 101 9.90 -5.47 6.74
C ALA A 101 9.73 -5.81 8.22
N TYR A 102 10.74 -5.49 9.02
CA TYR A 102 10.73 -5.70 10.47
C TYR A 102 11.58 -4.65 11.20
N PRO A 103 11.25 -4.36 12.48
CA PRO A 103 12.01 -3.41 13.30
C PRO A 103 13.48 -3.85 13.47
N ASN A 104 14.40 -2.90 13.32
CA ASN A 104 15.83 -3.10 13.55
C ASN A 104 16.45 -1.79 14.07
N GLY A 105 16.30 -1.54 15.37
CA GLY A 105 16.65 -0.25 15.98
C GLY A 105 15.89 0.91 15.30
N GLN A 106 16.63 1.95 14.91
CA GLN A 106 16.08 3.12 14.21
C GLN A 106 15.94 2.95 12.69
N LYS A 107 16.44 1.84 12.13
CA LYS A 107 16.45 1.59 10.69
C LYS A 107 15.82 0.24 10.41
N PRO A 108 14.49 0.17 10.20
CA PRO A 108 13.83 -1.09 9.87
C PRO A 108 14.50 -1.78 8.68
N THR A 109 14.59 -3.10 8.75
CA THR A 109 15.10 -3.91 7.64
C THR A 109 13.95 -4.14 6.69
N VAL A 110 14.15 -3.84 5.40
CA VAL A 110 13.16 -4.01 4.33
C VAL A 110 13.76 -4.93 3.27
N SER A 111 12.98 -5.91 2.81
CA SER A 111 13.45 -6.93 1.89
C SER A 111 12.44 -7.22 0.79
N SER A 112 12.98 -7.61 -0.36
CA SER A 112 12.23 -8.09 -1.53
C SER A 112 12.19 -9.60 -1.51
N ARG A 113 10.97 -10.16 -1.49
CA ARG A 113 10.76 -11.60 -1.38
C ARG A 113 9.76 -12.15 -2.40
N TRP A 114 9.81 -13.46 -2.60
CA TRP A 114 8.98 -14.22 -3.52
C TRP A 114 8.65 -15.58 -2.93
N ALA A 115 7.40 -16.02 -3.08
CA ALA A 115 6.95 -17.33 -2.69
C ALA A 115 6.47 -18.13 -3.91
N THR A 116 6.92 -19.38 -4.03
CA THR A 116 6.43 -20.33 -5.04
C THR A 116 5.31 -21.22 -4.51
N GLY A 117 5.07 -21.20 -3.20
CA GLY A 117 4.01 -21.92 -2.49
C GLY A 117 3.71 -21.27 -1.13
N HIS A 118 2.85 -21.89 -0.31
CA HIS A 118 2.55 -21.43 1.05
C HIS A 118 3.66 -21.85 2.03
N SER A 119 4.86 -21.35 1.78
CA SER A 119 6.07 -21.55 2.59
C SER A 119 6.83 -20.24 2.75
N THR A 120 7.85 -20.22 3.60
CA THR A 120 8.63 -19.01 3.87
C THR A 120 9.17 -18.39 2.57
N PRO A 121 8.79 -17.15 2.24
CA PRO A 121 9.25 -16.48 1.03
C PRO A 121 10.77 -16.33 1.00
N GLN A 122 11.36 -16.59 -0.16
CA GLN A 122 12.79 -16.45 -0.43
C GLN A 122 13.10 -15.08 -1.03
N GLN A 123 14.38 -14.72 -1.13
CA GLN A 123 14.80 -13.46 -1.74
C GLN A 123 14.31 -13.34 -3.18
N TYR A 124 13.87 -12.13 -3.56
CA TYR A 124 13.45 -11.78 -4.91
C TYR A 124 14.33 -10.68 -5.48
N THR A 125 14.94 -10.94 -6.64
CA THR A 125 15.86 -10.01 -7.29
C THR A 125 15.19 -9.06 -8.29
N GLY A 126 13.93 -9.32 -8.67
CA GLY A 126 13.19 -8.46 -9.59
C GLY A 126 12.69 -7.14 -8.99
N ALA A 127 12.90 -6.93 -7.68
CA ALA A 127 12.66 -5.65 -7.03
C ALA A 127 13.74 -5.34 -5.99
N THR A 128 14.09 -4.05 -5.87
CA THR A 128 15.11 -3.54 -4.95
C THR A 128 14.53 -2.39 -4.14
N TYR A 129 14.84 -2.37 -2.83
CA TYR A 129 14.48 -1.29 -1.93
C TYR A 129 15.71 -0.49 -1.53
N THR A 130 15.68 0.82 -1.80
CA THR A 130 16.75 1.76 -1.40
C THR A 130 16.22 2.70 -0.32
N PRO A 131 16.73 2.66 0.91
CA PRO A 131 16.29 3.55 1.98
C PRO A 131 16.55 5.02 1.65
N LEU A 132 15.55 5.86 1.91
CA LEU A 132 15.71 7.31 1.90
C LEU A 132 16.47 7.75 3.16
N THR A 133 17.13 8.91 3.11
CA THR A 133 17.81 9.47 4.30
C THR A 133 16.83 10.00 5.35
N THR A 134 15.57 10.19 4.98
CA THR A 134 14.52 10.85 5.76
C THR A 134 13.26 9.99 5.80
N GLY A 135 12.43 10.14 6.84
CA GLY A 135 11.20 9.35 6.98
C GLY A 135 11.42 7.94 7.54
N ASN A 136 12.56 7.69 8.18
CA ASN A 136 12.86 6.43 8.90
C ASN A 136 13.00 6.74 10.39
N LYS A 137 12.16 6.12 11.22
CA LYS A 137 12.10 6.42 12.66
C LYS A 137 11.45 5.30 13.44
N SER A 138 11.83 5.15 14.70
CA SER A 138 11.12 4.31 15.67
C SER A 138 10.95 5.09 16.97
N ASN A 139 9.77 4.99 17.57
CA ASN A 139 9.44 5.59 18.87
C ASN A 139 8.78 4.54 19.77
N GLY A 140 8.18 4.92 20.91
CA GLY A 140 7.55 3.98 21.83
C GLY A 140 6.30 3.27 21.30
N THR A 141 5.68 3.79 20.23
CA THR A 141 4.39 3.30 19.70
C THR A 141 4.49 2.68 18.31
N HIS A 142 5.34 3.23 17.44
CA HIS A 142 5.42 2.85 16.04
C HIS A 142 6.86 2.88 15.54
N TRP A 143 7.10 2.07 14.51
CA TRP A 143 8.26 2.14 13.64
C TRP A 143 7.81 2.48 12.23
N GLN A 144 8.65 3.24 11.54
CA GLN A 144 8.41 3.73 10.19
C GLN A 144 9.67 3.55 9.35
N PHE A 145 9.48 3.12 8.11
CA PHE A 145 10.50 3.21 7.08
C PHE A 145 9.99 3.95 5.86
N THR A 146 10.91 4.55 5.12
CA THR A 146 10.66 5.13 3.80
C THR A 146 11.75 4.67 2.84
N VAL A 147 11.36 3.99 1.76
CA VAL A 147 12.25 3.39 0.76
C VAL A 147 11.78 3.71 -0.64
N LYS A 148 12.71 3.97 -1.57
CA LYS A 148 12.43 3.84 -3.00
C LYS A 148 12.31 2.36 -3.32
N CYS A 149 11.27 1.94 -4.04
CA CYS A 149 11.25 0.62 -4.66
C CYS A 149 11.37 0.73 -6.18
N THR A 150 12.39 0.07 -6.71
CA THR A 150 12.55 -0.20 -8.15
C THR A 150 12.09 -1.62 -8.44
N GLY A 151 11.23 -1.81 -9.44
CA GLY A 151 10.71 -3.13 -9.84
C GLY A 151 9.44 -3.61 -9.12
N CYS A 152 8.91 -2.86 -8.13
CA CYS A 152 7.68 -3.23 -7.43
C CYS A 152 6.40 -3.16 -8.31
N THR A 153 6.41 -2.33 -9.35
CA THR A 153 5.22 -2.03 -10.17
C THR A 153 5.16 -2.83 -11.48
N SER A 154 6.17 -3.68 -11.73
CA SER A 154 6.34 -4.43 -12.98
C SER A 154 6.98 -5.78 -12.68
N PHE A 155 6.25 -6.87 -12.88
CA PHE A 155 6.72 -8.22 -12.55
C PHE A 155 5.96 -9.28 -13.34
N THR A 156 6.49 -10.49 -13.43
CA THR A 156 5.79 -11.62 -14.05
C THR A 156 5.10 -12.46 -12.98
N GLY A 157 3.78 -12.32 -12.84
CA GLY A 157 2.99 -13.08 -11.89
C GLY A 157 2.51 -14.44 -12.43
N SER A 158 1.59 -15.09 -11.70
CA SER A 158 1.01 -16.38 -12.10
C SER A 158 0.31 -16.36 -13.46
N SER A 159 -0.26 -15.22 -13.85
CA SER A 159 -1.05 -15.05 -15.07
C SER A 159 -0.28 -14.32 -16.18
N GLY A 160 1.04 -14.17 -16.05
CA GLY A 160 1.89 -13.46 -16.99
C GLY A 160 2.38 -12.11 -16.48
N ALA A 161 2.77 -11.23 -17.41
CA ALA A 161 3.28 -9.91 -17.08
C ALA A 161 2.20 -9.06 -16.39
N VAL A 162 2.56 -8.49 -15.24
CA VAL A 162 1.73 -7.58 -14.46
C VAL A 162 2.40 -6.22 -14.44
N ARG A 163 1.58 -5.21 -14.70
CA ARG A 163 1.94 -3.82 -14.59
C ARG A 163 0.89 -3.09 -13.75
N ILE A 164 1.33 -2.39 -12.72
CA ILE A 164 0.44 -1.54 -11.94
C ILE A 164 0.20 -0.27 -12.75
N ASP A 165 -1.07 0.08 -12.97
CA ASP A 165 -1.42 1.32 -13.67
C ASP A 165 -1.37 2.48 -12.65
N PRO A 166 -0.52 3.49 -12.88
CA PRO A 166 -0.34 4.65 -12.00
C PRO A 166 -1.61 5.49 -11.84
N ALA A 167 -2.56 5.43 -12.78
CA ALA A 167 -3.79 6.20 -12.75
C ALA A 167 -4.97 5.44 -12.11
N SER A 168 -4.73 4.26 -11.54
CA SER A 168 -5.78 3.33 -11.10
C SER A 168 -5.68 2.92 -9.64
N SER A 169 -6.78 2.37 -9.13
CA SER A 169 -6.78 1.61 -7.89
C SER A 169 -6.46 0.14 -8.12
N LYS A 170 -5.67 -0.47 -7.23
CA LYS A 170 -5.34 -1.88 -7.26
C LYS A 170 -5.54 -2.54 -5.89
N ARG A 171 -6.05 -3.77 -5.90
CA ARG A 171 -6.07 -4.63 -4.71
C ARG A 171 -4.66 -5.16 -4.42
N LEU A 172 -4.15 -4.84 -3.23
CA LEU A 172 -2.90 -5.35 -2.68
C LEU A 172 -3.22 -6.33 -1.54
N GLY A 173 -2.31 -7.28 -1.29
CA GLY A 173 -2.37 -8.13 -0.10
C GLY A 173 -1.46 -7.54 0.98
N PHE A 174 -1.81 -7.71 2.24
CA PHE A 174 -0.89 -7.44 3.35
C PHE A 174 -0.90 -8.60 4.33
N ALA A 175 0.17 -8.69 5.11
CA ALA A 175 0.29 -9.67 6.17
C ALA A 175 1.14 -9.12 7.33
N CYS A 176 0.93 -9.59 8.55
CA CYS A 176 1.76 -9.24 9.69
C CYS A 176 1.69 -10.28 10.80
N SER A 177 2.68 -10.24 11.71
CA SER A 177 2.71 -11.04 12.93
C SER A 177 3.31 -10.24 14.08
N PRO A 178 2.86 -10.42 15.34
CA PRO A 178 3.58 -9.96 16.52
C PRO A 178 4.87 -10.74 16.79
N ASN A 179 5.02 -11.94 16.22
CA ASN A 179 6.21 -12.77 16.44
C ASN A 179 7.42 -12.17 15.72
N LYS A 180 8.51 -12.00 16.47
CA LYS A 180 9.74 -11.38 15.96
C LYS A 180 10.50 -12.32 15.03
N VAL A 181 11.19 -11.74 14.06
CA VAL A 181 12.11 -12.48 13.18
C VAL A 181 13.37 -12.90 13.94
N ALA A 182 14.03 -13.97 13.50
CA ALA A 182 15.20 -14.52 14.17
C ALA A 182 16.44 -13.59 14.10
N THR A 183 16.63 -12.88 12.98
CA THR A 183 17.80 -12.00 12.77
C THR A 183 17.37 -10.68 12.13
N PRO A 184 16.93 -9.69 12.95
CA PRO A 184 16.38 -8.45 12.42
C PRO A 184 17.32 -7.63 11.53
N SER A 185 18.64 -7.83 11.63
CA SER A 185 19.63 -7.16 10.78
C SER A 185 19.83 -7.80 9.40
N SER A 186 19.35 -9.04 9.19
CA SER A 186 19.48 -9.75 7.91
C SER A 186 18.24 -9.54 7.06
N PRO A 187 18.33 -9.08 5.80
CA PRO A 187 17.17 -8.96 4.90
C PRO A 187 16.60 -10.31 4.48
N THR A 188 17.30 -11.41 4.73
CA THR A 188 16.88 -12.78 4.40
C THR A 188 16.50 -13.59 5.65
N SER A 189 16.39 -12.96 6.83
CA SER A 189 15.95 -13.64 8.06
C SER A 189 14.68 -14.46 7.81
N SER A 190 14.62 -15.67 8.38
CA SER A 190 13.35 -16.39 8.43
C SER A 190 12.32 -15.56 9.19
N ILE A 191 11.08 -15.59 8.71
CA ILE A 191 9.93 -14.92 9.32
C ILE A 191 8.95 -16.01 9.79
N PRO A 192 8.32 -15.85 10.96
CA PRO A 192 7.20 -16.71 11.36
C PRO A 192 6.01 -16.48 10.43
N VAL A 193 5.10 -17.46 10.36
CA VAL A 193 3.83 -17.30 9.62
C VAL A 193 3.04 -16.10 10.15
N HIS A 194 2.32 -15.42 9.26
CA HIS A 194 1.49 -14.28 9.65
C HIS A 194 0.26 -14.73 10.45
N ASP A 195 -0.08 -13.97 11.47
CA ASP A 195 -1.31 -14.13 12.24
C ASP A 195 -2.48 -13.42 11.56
N VAL A 196 -2.20 -12.30 10.88
CA VAL A 196 -3.19 -11.51 10.15
C VAL A 196 -2.73 -11.33 8.71
N TYR A 197 -3.63 -11.61 7.78
CA TYR A 197 -3.46 -11.33 6.36
C TYR A 197 -4.83 -11.00 5.77
N ASN A 198 -4.87 -10.00 4.90
CA ASN A 198 -6.08 -9.60 4.20
C ASN A 198 -5.70 -8.72 3.00
N TYR A 199 -6.69 -8.06 2.42
CA TYR A 199 -6.53 -7.19 1.27
C TYR A 199 -6.79 -5.73 1.65
N ILE A 200 -6.12 -4.85 0.93
CA ILE A 200 -6.46 -3.42 0.86
C ILE A 200 -6.63 -3.03 -0.60
N THR A 201 -7.46 -2.04 -0.86
CA THR A 201 -7.51 -1.38 -2.17
C THR A 201 -6.75 -0.07 -2.06
N HIS A 202 -5.74 0.09 -2.90
CA HIS A 202 -4.86 1.26 -2.90
C HIS A 202 -5.00 2.02 -4.21
N ASP A 203 -5.30 3.32 -4.13
CA ASP A 203 -5.34 4.22 -5.28
C ASP A 203 -3.96 4.82 -5.52
N PHE A 204 -3.32 4.49 -6.64
CA PHE A 204 -1.99 5.01 -6.95
C PHE A 204 -2.02 6.47 -7.41
N SER A 205 -3.15 6.93 -7.98
CA SER A 205 -3.26 8.27 -8.55
C SER A 205 -3.17 9.37 -7.49
N ALA A 206 -3.67 9.10 -6.28
CA ALA A 206 -3.66 10.02 -5.15
C ALA A 206 -2.25 10.36 -4.59
N GLY A 207 -1.22 9.61 -5.02
CA GLY A 207 0.19 9.77 -4.61
C GLY A 207 1.09 10.28 -5.74
N ALA A 208 0.54 10.94 -6.76
CA ALA A 208 1.31 11.47 -7.89
C ALA A 208 2.15 12.71 -7.51
N ASN A 209 3.44 12.71 -7.89
CA ASN A 209 4.38 13.81 -7.64
C ASN A 209 5.04 14.26 -8.95
N ALA A 210 4.83 15.51 -9.34
CA ALA A 210 5.46 16.07 -10.55
C ALA A 210 6.98 16.24 -10.42
N ASN A 211 7.46 16.50 -9.21
CA ASN A 211 8.87 16.70 -8.85
C ASN A 211 9.51 15.44 -8.23
N PHE A 212 9.02 14.24 -8.55
CA PHE A 212 9.43 12.98 -7.92
C PHE A 212 10.95 12.76 -7.89
N ALA A 213 11.64 13.00 -9.01
CA ALA A 213 13.11 12.89 -9.09
C ALA A 213 13.84 13.88 -8.16
N ALA A 214 13.36 15.13 -8.09
CA ALA A 214 13.94 16.13 -7.20
C ALA A 214 13.71 15.76 -5.73
N LEU A 215 12.55 15.19 -5.40
CA LEU A 215 12.26 14.67 -4.07
C LEU A 215 13.14 13.45 -3.74
N LEU A 216 13.40 12.55 -4.67
CA LEU A 216 14.37 11.46 -4.48
C LEU A 216 15.77 12.01 -4.14
N ASN A 217 16.26 12.98 -4.91
CA ASN A 217 17.55 13.62 -4.67
C ASN A 217 17.59 14.31 -3.28
N ARG A 218 16.54 15.04 -2.91
CA ARG A 218 16.38 15.67 -1.59
C ARG A 218 16.49 14.64 -0.45
N ASN A 219 16.02 13.42 -0.68
CA ASN A 219 16.01 12.33 0.30
C ASN A 219 17.15 11.31 0.08
N GLY A 220 18.26 11.74 -0.53
CA GLY A 220 19.51 10.99 -0.59
C GLY A 220 19.56 9.88 -1.63
N ILE A 221 18.66 9.87 -2.61
CA ILE A 221 18.68 8.95 -3.75
C ILE A 221 19.10 9.73 -5.00
N SER A 222 20.39 9.68 -5.36
CA SER A 222 20.90 10.27 -6.60
C SER A 222 20.61 9.38 -7.81
N GLY A 223 20.33 10.00 -8.97
CA GLY A 223 20.08 9.28 -10.23
C GLY A 223 18.66 8.72 -10.37
N GLY A 224 17.68 9.30 -9.67
CA GLY A 224 16.26 9.00 -9.89
C GLY A 224 15.79 9.54 -11.24
N GLU A 225 16.18 8.90 -12.34
CA GLU A 225 15.66 9.23 -13.66
C GLU A 225 14.15 8.98 -13.67
N VAL A 226 13.40 9.98 -14.14
CA VAL A 226 12.01 9.83 -14.53
C VAL A 226 12.02 9.01 -15.82
N GLY A 227 12.05 7.68 -15.70
CA GLY A 227 12.00 6.74 -16.82
C GLY A 227 12.85 7.16 -18.01
N ASN A 228 14.16 6.93 -17.97
CA ASN A 228 14.96 7.13 -19.17
C ASN A 228 14.61 6.04 -20.19
N ALA A 229 13.91 6.47 -21.22
CA ALA A 229 14.09 5.94 -22.54
C ALA A 229 15.55 6.16 -22.94
N THR A 230 16.34 5.09 -22.97
CA THR A 230 17.45 5.00 -23.91
C THR A 230 17.20 3.77 -24.77
N GLU A 231 16.82 4.04 -26.01
CA GLU A 231 16.95 3.11 -27.13
C GLU A 231 18.41 2.66 -27.29
N GLY A 232 18.59 1.42 -27.75
CA GLY A 232 19.74 1.00 -28.56
C GLY A 232 20.96 0.48 -27.81
N VAL A 233 21.06 -0.85 -27.68
CA VAL A 233 21.91 -1.70 -28.55
C VAL A 233 21.17 -3.00 -28.81
#